data_AF-A0A847I579-F1
#
_entry.id   AF-A0A847I579-F1
#
_cell.length_a   1.000
_cell.length_b   1.000
_cell.length_c   1.000
_cell.angle_alpha   90.00
_cell.angle_beta   90.00
_cell.angle_gamma   90.00
#
_symmetry.space_group_name_H-M   'P 1'
#
loop_
_entity.id
_entity.type
_entity.pdbx_description
1 polymer ?
#
loop_
_entity_poly.entity_id
_entity_poly.type
_entity_poly.pdbx_seq_one_letter_code
_entity_poly.pdbx_strand_id
1 'polypeptide(L)'
;MALTVTNINTLTLLNILNRTATSQSGTLTRLSTGQRINKGADDPAGLLALQSIQRELISVDAAIQNDQRSDAMLSVADSALTQLNDLLGQIQTLAAQSSNSAGLTASEIASNQSQIDDAIASIERIVRTTEFNGKKLLDGSLGINVTGADATYFENVRVYSRDPNADSNTIRVTVNSVAERAKATNFATTSASEATTIEVKGRLGTQIIEIDKDENLSSIVAKINDVTALTGVYASQAGGAASAAVDLYSSGYGSAEFVKVSVITGDTTNLKELNKVGVDASVTVNGAAASADGNEVLYSQNGLNLAFTITEAFTAGTTETFTVDSSGGATFQLGTDASTRYTLGFDNLSPRRLGSKSVGGFLADLKGGGAAALANDP
;
A
#
# COMPACT_ATOMS: atom_id res chain seq x y z
N MET A 1 89.81 -28.98 46.09
CA MET A 1 88.99 -28.05 45.28
C MET A 1 88.65 -28.74 43.97
N ALA A 2 87.42 -29.21 43.82
CA ALA A 2 86.94 -29.66 42.51
C ALA A 2 86.68 -28.39 41.67
N LEU A 3 87.45 -28.17 40.61
CA LEU A 3 87.02 -27.26 39.57
C LEU A 3 85.82 -27.93 38.89
N THR A 4 84.61 -27.54 39.29
CA THR A 4 83.45 -27.66 38.41
C THR A 4 83.75 -26.79 37.19
N VAL A 5 84.29 -27.42 36.14
CA VAL A 5 84.45 -26.79 34.84
C VAL A 5 83.05 -26.67 34.25
N THR A 6 82.33 -25.62 34.64
CA THR A 6 81.09 -25.24 33.97
C THR A 6 81.46 -24.81 32.57
N ASN A 7 81.29 -25.72 31.60
CA ASN A 7 81.65 -25.44 30.23
C ASN A 7 80.61 -24.47 29.65
N ILE A 8 80.94 -23.18 29.67
CA ILE A 8 80.06 -22.09 29.22
C ILE A 8 79.66 -22.32 27.74
N ASN A 9 80.53 -22.94 26.93
CA ASN A 9 80.25 -23.25 25.54
C ASN A 9 79.19 -24.36 25.37
N THR A 10 79.10 -25.32 26.30
CA THR A 10 78.04 -26.34 26.25
C THR A 10 76.70 -25.79 26.72
N LEU A 11 76.69 -24.89 27.72
CA LEU A 11 75.47 -24.20 28.16
C LEU A 11 74.91 -23.25 27.09
N THR A 12 75.76 -22.53 26.36
CA THR A 12 75.32 -21.71 25.22
C THR A 12 74.81 -22.57 24.07
N LEU A 13 75.47 -23.70 23.75
CA LEU A 13 74.99 -24.65 22.75
C LEU A 13 73.61 -25.24 23.13
N LEU A 14 73.40 -25.64 24.39
CA LEU A 14 72.11 -26.14 24.87
C LEU A 14 71.01 -25.09 24.78
N ASN A 15 71.30 -23.81 25.08
CA ASN A 15 70.35 -22.72 24.92
C ASN A 15 69.99 -22.49 23.44
N ILE A 16 70.96 -22.56 22.52
CA ILE A 16 70.70 -22.45 21.07
C ILE A 16 69.83 -23.62 20.59
N LEU A 17 70.16 -24.85 20.99
CA LEU A 17 69.37 -26.04 20.65
C LEU A 17 67.93 -25.93 21.14
N ASN A 18 67.72 -25.49 22.38
CA ASN A 18 66.37 -25.27 22.93
C ASN A 18 65.59 -24.20 22.15
N ARG A 19 66.24 -23.10 21.74
CA ARG A 19 65.60 -22.07 20.90
C ARG A 19 65.23 -22.60 19.52
N THR A 20 66.12 -23.39 18.89
CA THR A 20 65.85 -24.03 17.59
C THR A 20 64.72 -25.04 17.68
N ALA A 21 64.71 -25.91 18.70
CA ALA A 21 63.62 -26.87 18.93
C ALA A 21 62.28 -26.16 19.15
N THR A 22 62.26 -25.07 19.92
CA THR A 22 61.05 -24.25 20.15
C THR A 22 60.57 -23.59 18.85
N SER A 23 61.48 -23.04 18.04
CA SER A 23 61.14 -22.44 16.75
C SER A 23 60.62 -23.47 15.75
N GLN A 24 61.23 -24.66 15.69
CA GLN A 24 60.80 -25.77 14.84
C GLN A 24 59.41 -26.26 15.23
N SER A 25 59.16 -26.41 16.54
CA SER A 25 57.83 -26.76 17.07
C SER A 25 56.79 -25.73 16.65
N GLY A 26 57.09 -24.43 16.75
CA GLY A 26 56.19 -23.36 16.28
C GLY A 26 55.87 -23.44 14.79
N THR A 27 56.87 -23.67 13.94
CA THR A 27 56.66 -23.85 12.48
C THR A 27 55.81 -25.08 12.18
N LEU A 28 56.05 -26.20 12.88
CA LEU A 28 55.26 -27.42 12.72
C LEU A 28 53.79 -27.21 13.14
N THR A 29 53.54 -26.47 14.21
CA THR A 29 52.17 -26.09 14.62
C THR A 29 51.49 -25.24 13.55
N ARG A 30 52.17 -24.24 12.99
CA ARG A 30 51.62 -23.42 11.90
C ARG A 30 51.34 -24.23 10.63
N LEU A 31 52.21 -25.19 10.31
CA LEU A 31 52.00 -26.08 9.17
C LEU A 31 50.82 -27.03 9.39
N SER A 32 50.69 -27.58 10.61
CA SER A 32 49.60 -28.51 10.95
C SER A 32 48.23 -27.84 11.02
N THR A 33 48.18 -26.57 11.44
CA THR A 33 46.93 -25.80 11.56
C THR A 33 46.60 -25.01 10.30
N GLY A 34 47.60 -24.75 9.45
CA GLY A 34 47.51 -23.81 8.34
C GLY A 34 47.38 -22.34 8.80
N GLN A 35 47.45 -22.06 10.10
CA GLN A 35 47.23 -20.72 10.66
C GLN A 35 48.57 -20.09 11.03
N ARG A 36 48.78 -18.84 10.62
CA ARG A 36 49.97 -18.06 10.98
C ARG A 36 49.98 -17.68 12.47
N ILE A 37 48.81 -17.41 13.05
CA ILE A 37 48.62 -17.00 14.45
C ILE A 37 47.87 -18.10 15.18
N ASN A 38 48.52 -18.82 16.09
CA ASN A 38 47.89 -19.95 16.82
C ASN A 38 47.65 -19.64 18.30
N LYS A 39 48.44 -18.73 18.86
CA LYS A 39 48.39 -18.33 20.28
C LYS A 39 48.60 -16.83 20.39
N GLY A 40 48.09 -16.22 21.45
CA GLY A 40 48.22 -14.77 21.69
C GLY A 40 49.66 -14.27 21.81
N ALA A 41 50.61 -15.17 22.11
CA ALA A 41 52.03 -14.85 22.14
C ALA A 41 52.67 -14.66 20.74
N ASP A 42 52.04 -15.16 19.66
CA ASP A 42 52.58 -15.05 18.30
C ASP A 42 52.32 -13.65 17.71
N ASP A 43 51.11 -13.14 17.89
CA ASP A 43 50.68 -11.79 17.49
C ASP A 43 49.39 -11.43 18.26
N PRO A 44 49.50 -10.72 19.40
CA PRO A 44 48.33 -10.41 20.22
C PRO A 44 47.36 -9.45 19.50
N ALA A 45 47.88 -8.50 18.72
CA ALA A 45 47.04 -7.57 17.96
C ALA A 45 46.33 -8.28 16.80
N GLY A 46 47.05 -9.13 16.06
CA GLY A 46 46.48 -9.93 14.99
C GLY A 46 45.46 -10.97 15.48
N LEU A 47 45.67 -11.55 16.67
CA LEU A 47 44.68 -12.44 17.29
C LEU A 47 43.39 -11.70 17.66
N LEU A 48 43.48 -10.48 18.22
CA LEU A 48 42.31 -9.66 18.52
C LEU A 48 41.54 -9.29 17.25
N ALA A 49 42.25 -8.90 16.18
CA ALA A 49 41.64 -8.63 14.88
C ALA A 49 40.94 -9.88 14.31
N LEU A 50 41.59 -11.05 14.37
CA LEU A 50 41.01 -12.32 13.94
C LEU A 50 39.75 -12.68 14.73
N GLN A 51 39.78 -12.51 16.07
CA GLN A 51 38.61 -12.73 16.92
C GLN A 51 37.48 -11.75 16.61
N SER A 52 37.79 -10.52 16.23
CA SER A 52 36.78 -9.56 15.75
C SER A 52 36.10 -10.05 14.48
N ILE A 53 36.88 -10.45 13.48
CA ILE A 53 36.36 -10.97 12.20
C ILE A 53 35.57 -12.27 12.42
N GLN A 54 36.05 -13.17 13.29
CA GLN A 54 35.32 -14.41 13.62
C GLN A 54 33.96 -14.12 14.26
N ARG A 55 33.87 -13.12 15.16
CA ARG A 55 32.59 -12.70 15.74
C ARG A 55 31.66 -12.09 14.70
N GLU A 56 32.19 -11.26 13.81
CA GLU A 56 31.44 -10.68 12.69
C GLU A 56 30.92 -11.77 11.75
N LEU A 57 31.74 -12.76 11.39
CA LEU A 57 31.34 -13.89 10.55
C LEU A 57 30.18 -14.68 11.17
N ILE A 58 30.26 -15.00 12.47
CA ILE A 58 29.16 -15.69 13.17
C ILE A 58 27.87 -14.86 13.14
N SER A 59 27.99 -13.53 13.28
CA SER A 59 26.84 -12.63 13.19
C SER A 59 26.24 -12.59 11.78
N VAL A 60 27.09 -12.53 10.74
CA VAL A 60 26.66 -12.57 9.34
C VAL A 60 25.98 -13.90 9.01
N ASP A 61 26.54 -15.03 9.45
CA ASP A 61 25.93 -16.35 9.22
C ASP A 61 24.54 -16.45 9.86
N ALA A 62 24.37 -15.89 11.07
CA ALA A 62 23.08 -15.80 11.73
C ALA A 62 22.11 -14.87 10.98
N ALA A 63 22.59 -13.74 10.46
CA ALA A 63 21.79 -12.83 9.63
C ALA A 63 21.31 -13.50 8.34
N ILE A 64 22.19 -14.22 7.63
CA ILE A 64 21.84 -14.98 6.42
C ILE A 64 20.73 -16.01 6.72
N GLN A 65 20.82 -16.72 7.84
CA GLN A 65 19.78 -17.68 8.24
C GLN A 65 18.44 -16.98 8.55
N ASN A 66 18.48 -15.77 9.13
CA ASN A 66 17.28 -14.97 9.37
C ASN A 66 16.68 -14.47 8.06
N ASP A 67 17.50 -14.05 7.11
CA ASP A 67 17.07 -13.59 5.79
C ASP A 67 16.36 -14.71 5.03
N GLN A 68 16.94 -15.91 5.01
CA GLN A 68 16.32 -17.09 4.40
C GLN A 68 14.95 -17.42 5.00
N ARG A 69 14.78 -17.25 6.31
CA ARG A 69 13.48 -17.44 6.97
C ARG A 69 12.50 -16.31 6.65
N SER A 70 12.99 -15.08 6.55
CA SER A 70 12.19 -13.91 6.19
C SER A 70 11.66 -14.06 4.76
N ASP A 71 12.54 -14.47 3.83
CA ASP A 71 12.19 -14.77 2.44
C ASP A 71 11.15 -15.90 2.35
N ALA A 72 11.35 -17.01 3.07
CA ALA A 72 10.38 -18.10 3.10
C ALA A 72 8.99 -17.66 3.63
N MET A 73 8.96 -16.80 4.65
CA MET A 73 7.70 -16.26 5.20
C MET A 73 7.03 -15.33 4.19
N LEU A 74 7.78 -14.44 3.54
CA LEU A 74 7.27 -13.53 2.53
C LEU A 74 6.77 -14.27 1.28
N SER A 75 7.47 -15.32 0.85
CA SER A 75 7.04 -16.15 -0.28
C SER A 75 5.72 -16.88 -0.02
N VAL A 76 5.48 -17.36 1.21
CA VAL A 76 4.19 -17.94 1.61
C VAL A 76 3.09 -16.89 1.60
N ALA A 77 3.37 -15.67 2.10
CA ALA A 77 2.42 -14.57 2.04
C ALA A 77 2.09 -14.20 0.58
N ASP A 78 3.09 -14.01 -0.27
CA ASP A 78 2.95 -13.65 -1.68
C ASP A 78 2.17 -14.69 -2.49
N SER A 79 2.45 -15.98 -2.26
CA SER A 79 1.70 -17.09 -2.87
C SER A 79 0.22 -17.07 -2.47
N ALA A 80 -0.07 -16.73 -1.20
CA ALA A 80 -1.45 -16.60 -0.74
C ALA A 80 -2.13 -15.36 -1.34
N LEU A 81 -1.43 -14.22 -1.43
CA LEU A 81 -1.93 -13.00 -2.07
C LEU A 81 -2.26 -13.22 -3.55
N THR A 82 -1.45 -14.00 -4.26
CA THR A 82 -1.70 -14.38 -5.65
C THR A 82 -3.02 -15.16 -5.76
N GLN A 83 -3.24 -16.16 -4.91
CA GLN A 83 -4.52 -16.91 -4.90
C GLN A 83 -5.72 -16.01 -4.54
N LEU A 84 -5.52 -15.05 -3.62
CA LEU A 84 -6.56 -14.07 -3.30
C LEU A 84 -6.88 -13.18 -4.51
N ASN A 85 -5.86 -12.75 -5.27
CA ASN A 85 -6.04 -11.94 -6.47
C ASN A 85 -6.83 -12.69 -7.55
N ASP A 86 -6.52 -13.97 -7.79
CA ASP A 86 -7.24 -14.81 -8.74
C ASP A 86 -8.73 -14.96 -8.37
N LEU A 87 -9.02 -15.19 -7.08
CA LEU A 87 -10.39 -15.29 -6.58
C LEU A 87 -11.16 -13.96 -6.70
N LEU A 88 -10.50 -12.83 -6.44
CA LEU A 88 -11.10 -11.50 -6.64
C LEU A 88 -11.39 -11.24 -8.13
N GLY A 89 -10.49 -11.63 -9.03
CA GLY A 89 -10.73 -11.57 -10.47
C GLY A 89 -11.89 -12.46 -10.93
N GLN A 90 -12.04 -13.64 -10.34
CA GLN A 90 -13.20 -14.51 -10.58
C GLN A 90 -14.50 -13.84 -10.12
N ILE A 91 -14.54 -13.27 -8.92
CA ILE A 91 -15.71 -12.54 -8.41
C ILE A 91 -16.06 -11.38 -9.33
N GLN A 92 -15.07 -10.59 -9.76
CA GLN A 92 -15.27 -9.48 -10.70
C GLN A 92 -15.85 -9.95 -12.04
N THR A 93 -15.35 -11.07 -12.56
CA THR A 93 -15.83 -11.66 -13.83
C THR A 93 -17.27 -12.14 -13.69
N LEU A 94 -17.61 -12.84 -12.61
CA LEU A 94 -18.97 -13.32 -12.33
C LEU A 94 -19.94 -12.17 -12.13
N ALA A 95 -19.53 -11.10 -11.45
CA ALA A 95 -20.34 -9.90 -11.29
C ALA A 95 -20.63 -9.22 -12.65
N ALA A 96 -19.60 -9.02 -13.47
CA ALA A 96 -19.77 -8.44 -14.80
C ALA A 96 -20.65 -9.31 -15.73
N GLN A 97 -20.55 -10.64 -15.62
CA GLN A 97 -21.42 -11.56 -16.35
C GLN A 97 -22.87 -11.44 -15.90
N SER A 98 -23.12 -11.42 -14.59
CA SER A 98 -24.47 -11.31 -14.01
C SER A 98 -25.16 -9.99 -14.32
N SER A 99 -24.41 -8.92 -14.55
CA SER A 99 -24.94 -7.61 -14.98
C SER A 99 -25.59 -7.66 -16.38
N ASN A 100 -25.32 -8.71 -17.18
CA ASN A 100 -26.01 -8.95 -18.46
C ASN A 100 -27.42 -9.55 -18.27
N SER A 101 -28.30 -8.77 -17.64
CA SER A 101 -29.67 -9.18 -17.24
C SER A 101 -30.59 -9.63 -18.38
N ALA A 102 -30.32 -9.24 -19.63
CA ALA A 102 -31.10 -9.66 -20.79
C ALA A 102 -30.75 -11.08 -21.28
N GLY A 103 -29.53 -11.56 -20.97
CA GLY A 103 -28.98 -12.81 -21.47
C GLY A 103 -29.01 -13.97 -20.48
N LEU A 104 -29.26 -13.72 -19.19
CA LEU A 104 -29.24 -14.72 -18.13
C LEU A 104 -30.61 -14.95 -17.52
N THR A 105 -30.90 -16.20 -17.21
CA THR A 105 -32.06 -16.59 -16.42
C THR A 105 -31.80 -16.36 -14.93
N ALA A 106 -32.87 -16.20 -14.14
CA ALA A 106 -32.75 -16.08 -12.68
C ALA A 106 -32.04 -17.28 -12.03
N SER A 107 -32.15 -18.48 -12.62
CA SER A 107 -31.44 -19.67 -12.14
C SER A 107 -29.92 -19.59 -12.39
N GLU A 108 -29.50 -18.99 -13.50
CA GLU A 108 -28.08 -18.80 -13.81
C GLU A 108 -27.48 -17.70 -12.93
N ILE A 109 -28.20 -16.61 -12.69
CA ILE A 109 -27.78 -15.55 -11.74
C ILE A 109 -27.64 -16.14 -10.33
N ALA A 110 -28.58 -16.98 -9.88
CA ALA A 110 -28.47 -17.66 -8.59
C ALA A 110 -27.27 -18.62 -8.53
N SER A 111 -26.93 -19.29 -9.63
CA SER A 111 -25.73 -20.13 -9.73
C SER A 111 -24.44 -19.31 -9.66
N ASN A 112 -24.39 -18.16 -10.35
CA ASN A 112 -23.26 -17.23 -10.28
C ASN A 112 -23.09 -16.68 -8.86
N GLN A 113 -24.18 -16.35 -8.17
CA GLN A 113 -24.15 -15.94 -6.77
C GLN A 113 -23.56 -17.03 -5.87
N SER A 114 -23.94 -18.30 -6.07
CA SER A 114 -23.35 -19.42 -5.31
C SER A 114 -21.84 -19.52 -5.54
N GLN A 115 -21.37 -19.31 -6.77
CA GLN A 115 -19.93 -19.32 -7.07
C GLN A 115 -19.19 -18.14 -6.40
N ILE A 116 -19.80 -16.96 -6.35
CA ILE A 116 -19.25 -15.81 -5.60
C ILE A 116 -19.17 -16.13 -4.11
N ASP A 117 -20.23 -16.73 -3.53
CA ASP A 117 -20.25 -17.11 -2.12
C ASP A 117 -19.14 -18.13 -1.79
N ASP A 118 -18.91 -19.11 -2.68
CA ASP A 118 -17.84 -20.10 -2.55
C ASP A 118 -16.45 -19.47 -2.69
N ALA A 119 -16.28 -18.51 -3.60
CA ALA A 119 -15.04 -17.76 -3.76
C ALA A 119 -14.74 -16.91 -2.51
N ILE A 120 -15.74 -16.21 -1.95
CA ILE A 120 -15.61 -15.44 -0.70
C ILE A 120 -15.26 -16.37 0.48
N ALA A 121 -15.92 -17.53 0.59
CA ALA A 121 -15.60 -18.52 1.62
C ALA A 121 -14.17 -19.06 1.46
N SER A 122 -13.71 -19.23 0.22
CA SER A 122 -12.34 -19.65 -0.08
C SER A 122 -11.31 -18.58 0.30
N ILE A 123 -11.59 -17.30 0.06
CA ILE A 123 -10.78 -16.16 0.52
C ILE A 123 -10.69 -16.19 2.06
N GLU A 124 -11.81 -16.31 2.76
CA GLU A 124 -11.83 -16.39 4.23
C GLU A 124 -11.02 -17.58 4.75
N ARG A 125 -11.13 -18.73 4.09
CA ARG A 125 -10.32 -19.92 4.42
C ARG A 125 -8.84 -19.65 4.23
N ILE A 126 -8.41 -19.13 3.08
CA ILE A 126 -6.99 -18.81 2.79
C ILE A 126 -6.44 -17.88 3.88
N VAL A 127 -7.14 -16.79 4.17
CA VAL A 127 -6.76 -15.82 5.21
C VAL A 127 -6.56 -16.49 6.57
N ARG A 128 -7.45 -17.42 6.96
CA ARG A 128 -7.37 -18.13 8.25
C ARG A 128 -6.33 -19.25 8.26
N THR A 129 -6.03 -19.88 7.13
CA THR A 129 -5.10 -21.02 7.05
C THR A 129 -3.66 -20.63 6.75
N THR A 130 -3.42 -19.48 6.09
CA THR A 130 -2.07 -19.03 5.74
C THR A 130 -1.28 -18.71 7.01
N GLU A 131 -0.29 -19.56 7.29
CA GLU A 131 0.58 -19.45 8.44
C GLU A 131 2.01 -19.84 8.12
N PHE A 132 2.96 -19.27 8.84
CA PHE A 132 4.36 -19.64 8.79
C PHE A 132 4.82 -19.96 10.21
N ASN A 133 5.28 -21.19 10.45
CA ASN A 133 5.68 -21.67 11.78
C ASN A 133 4.62 -21.39 12.87
N GLY A 134 3.34 -21.62 12.55
CA GLY A 134 2.21 -21.41 13.47
C GLY A 134 1.79 -19.95 13.66
N LYS A 135 2.45 -18.98 13.01
CA LYS A 135 2.03 -17.58 13.01
C LYS A 135 1.14 -17.29 11.81
N LYS A 136 -0.07 -16.79 12.06
CA LYS A 136 -0.98 -16.33 11.00
C LYS A 136 -0.43 -15.08 10.34
N LEU A 137 -0.54 -15.02 9.01
CA LEU A 137 0.04 -13.93 8.22
C LEU A 137 -0.99 -12.88 7.81
N LEU A 138 -2.19 -13.31 7.40
CA LEU A 138 -3.17 -12.46 6.70
C LEU A 138 -4.42 -12.12 7.52
N ASP A 139 -4.49 -12.57 8.77
CA ASP A 139 -5.63 -12.34 9.67
C ASP A 139 -5.60 -10.95 10.34
N GLY A 140 -4.54 -10.16 10.08
CA GLY A 140 -4.31 -8.85 10.67
C GLY A 140 -3.61 -8.86 12.02
N SER A 141 -3.27 -10.02 12.58
CA SER A 141 -2.50 -10.10 13.84
C SER A 141 -1.07 -9.54 13.68
N LEU A 142 -0.54 -9.56 12.46
CA LEU A 142 0.73 -8.95 12.08
C LEU A 142 0.54 -7.57 11.43
N GLY A 143 -0.64 -6.96 11.55
CA GLY A 143 -0.88 -5.58 11.15
C GLY A 143 -0.16 -4.61 12.10
N ILE A 144 0.18 -3.43 11.60
CA ILE A 144 0.65 -2.33 12.44
C ILE A 144 -0.58 -1.55 12.91
N ASN A 145 -0.74 -1.41 14.22
CA ASN A 145 -1.92 -0.77 14.80
C ASN A 145 -1.81 0.76 14.73
N VAL A 146 -2.94 1.40 14.53
CA VAL A 146 -3.09 2.86 14.55
C VAL A 146 -4.15 3.22 15.58
N THR A 147 -3.82 4.18 16.44
CA THR A 147 -4.71 4.70 17.48
C THR A 147 -4.96 6.19 17.28
N GLY A 148 -6.13 6.67 17.72
CA GLY A 148 -6.47 8.09 17.68
C GLY A 148 -6.78 8.66 16.28
N ALA A 149 -6.91 7.82 15.25
CA ALA A 149 -7.43 8.26 13.95
C ALA A 149 -8.93 8.56 14.08
N ASP A 150 -9.30 9.84 14.02
CA ASP A 150 -10.70 10.26 14.01
C ASP A 150 -11.34 9.90 12.66
N ALA A 151 -12.35 9.03 12.70
CA ALA A 151 -13.09 8.57 11.53
C ALA A 151 -13.85 9.70 10.81
N THR A 152 -14.03 10.86 11.46
CA THR A 152 -14.55 12.07 10.83
C THR A 152 -13.62 12.58 9.74
N TYR A 153 -12.31 12.46 9.94
CA TYR A 153 -11.27 13.04 9.09
C TYR A 153 -10.52 12.00 8.26
N PHE A 154 -10.28 10.82 8.84
CA PHE A 154 -9.49 9.76 8.23
C PHE A 154 -10.34 8.53 7.93
N GLU A 155 -10.19 8.01 6.73
CA GLU A 155 -10.69 6.69 6.33
C GLU A 155 -9.53 5.80 5.89
N ASN A 156 -9.70 4.47 6.02
CA ASN A 156 -8.77 3.47 5.50
C ASN A 156 -7.29 3.68 5.85
N VAL A 157 -6.98 4.07 7.10
CA VAL A 157 -5.58 4.22 7.51
C VAL A 157 -4.89 2.85 7.53
N ARG A 158 -3.85 2.70 6.72
CA ARG A 158 -3.02 1.50 6.57
C ARG A 158 -1.57 1.85 6.74
N VAL A 159 -0.83 1.04 7.50
CA VAL A 159 0.60 1.23 7.74
C VAL A 159 1.33 -0.02 7.28
N TYR A 160 2.12 0.12 6.23
CA TYR A 160 2.83 -0.97 5.57
C TYR A 160 4.18 -1.28 6.22
N SER A 161 4.86 -0.26 6.74
CA SER A 161 6.10 -0.45 7.48
C SER A 161 6.31 0.64 8.50
N ARG A 162 7.10 0.33 9.53
CA ARG A 162 7.57 1.30 10.52
C ARG A 162 8.99 0.94 10.95
N ASP A 163 9.66 1.90 11.58
CA ASP A 163 10.90 1.61 12.31
C ASP A 163 10.57 0.74 13.54
N PRO A 164 11.15 -0.48 13.66
CA PRO A 164 10.99 -1.35 14.83
C PRO A 164 11.50 -0.73 16.14
N ASN A 165 12.48 0.16 16.07
CA ASN A 165 13.14 0.76 17.23
C ASN A 165 12.49 2.07 17.67
N ALA A 166 11.56 2.60 16.87
CA ALA A 166 10.80 3.79 17.23
C ALA A 166 9.71 3.45 18.26
N ASP A 167 9.58 4.32 19.26
CA ASP A 167 8.40 4.37 20.12
C ASP A 167 7.15 4.75 19.32
N SER A 168 5.99 4.73 19.98
CA SER A 168 4.74 5.12 19.33
C SER A 168 4.87 6.53 18.76
N ASN A 169 4.65 6.65 17.45
CA ASN A 169 4.94 7.86 16.70
C ASN A 169 3.65 8.57 16.35
N THR A 170 3.45 9.78 16.88
CA THR A 170 2.31 10.62 16.52
C THR A 170 2.56 11.25 15.15
N ILE A 171 1.72 10.87 14.20
CA ILE A 171 1.73 11.36 12.84
C ILE A 171 0.85 12.60 12.76
N ARG A 172 1.45 13.72 12.39
CA ARG A 172 0.76 15.00 12.18
C ARG A 172 0.46 15.17 10.70
N VAL A 173 -0.82 15.16 10.34
CA VAL A 173 -1.29 15.34 8.96
C VAL A 173 -1.90 16.72 8.82
N THR A 174 -1.31 17.55 7.96
CA THR A 174 -1.85 18.88 7.63
C THR A 174 -2.26 18.92 6.17
N VAL A 175 -3.53 19.22 5.92
CA VAL A 175 -4.07 19.38 4.56
C VAL A 175 -3.90 20.85 4.17
N ASN A 176 -3.00 21.12 3.23
CA ASN A 176 -2.73 22.46 2.71
C ASN A 176 -3.79 22.90 1.69
N SER A 177 -4.24 21.97 0.85
CA SER A 177 -5.38 22.12 -0.06
C SER A 177 -6.16 20.81 -0.12
N VAL A 178 -7.48 20.91 -0.11
CA VAL A 178 -8.36 19.74 -0.28
C VAL A 178 -8.37 19.30 -1.73
N ALA A 179 -8.72 18.03 -1.98
CA ALA A 179 -8.93 17.59 -3.35
C ALA A 179 -10.21 18.21 -3.91
N GLU A 180 -10.18 18.57 -5.19
CA GLU A 180 -11.33 19.13 -5.88
C GLU A 180 -11.76 18.21 -7.03
N ARG A 181 -13.08 18.07 -7.19
CA ARG A 181 -13.67 17.45 -8.39
C ARG A 181 -13.44 18.37 -9.59
N ALA A 182 -13.39 17.80 -10.78
CA ALA A 182 -13.46 18.58 -12.00
C ALA A 182 -14.84 19.27 -12.07
N LYS A 183 -14.87 20.58 -11.86
CA LYS A 183 -16.12 21.38 -11.85
C LYS A 183 -16.17 22.30 -13.07
N ALA A 184 -17.07 21.97 -13.99
CA ALA A 184 -17.41 22.77 -15.15
C ALA A 184 -18.66 23.61 -14.86
N THR A 185 -18.45 24.85 -14.42
CA THR A 185 -19.54 25.77 -14.05
C THR A 185 -20.23 26.41 -15.25
N ASN A 186 -21.53 26.65 -15.13
CA ASN A 186 -22.34 27.37 -16.11
C ASN A 186 -22.31 26.73 -17.50
N PHE A 187 -22.37 25.40 -17.56
CA PHE A 187 -22.53 24.66 -18.81
C PHE A 187 -23.77 25.14 -19.58
N ALA A 188 -24.91 25.21 -18.89
CA ALA A 188 -26.13 25.81 -19.41
C ALA A 188 -26.69 26.80 -18.39
N THR A 189 -27.20 27.95 -18.82
CA THR A 189 -27.85 28.95 -17.92
C THR A 189 -29.28 29.28 -18.34
N THR A 190 -29.67 28.81 -19.52
CA THR A 190 -31.01 28.90 -20.08
C THR A 190 -31.20 27.69 -21.00
N SER A 191 -32.44 27.43 -21.39
CA SER A 191 -32.78 26.39 -22.38
C SER A 191 -32.03 26.58 -23.70
N ALA A 192 -31.77 25.49 -24.41
CA ALA A 192 -31.14 25.52 -25.71
C ALA A 192 -32.03 26.28 -26.72
N SER A 193 -31.45 27.21 -27.47
CA SER A 193 -32.19 27.99 -28.46
C SER A 193 -32.44 27.22 -29.76
N GLU A 194 -31.71 26.14 -30.01
CA GLU A 194 -31.83 25.25 -31.16
C GLU A 194 -31.52 23.81 -30.73
N ALA A 195 -31.95 22.82 -31.51
CA ALA A 195 -31.59 21.42 -31.26
C ALA A 195 -30.06 21.26 -31.29
N THR A 196 -29.51 20.67 -30.24
CA THR A 196 -28.06 20.65 -29.99
C THR A 196 -27.58 19.24 -29.65
N THR A 197 -26.52 18.81 -30.32
CA THR A 197 -25.84 17.55 -30.02
C THR A 197 -24.53 17.87 -29.33
N ILE A 198 -24.34 17.36 -28.13
CA ILE A 198 -23.13 17.56 -27.32
C ILE A 198 -22.38 16.26 -27.15
N GLU A 199 -21.06 16.37 -27.02
CA GLU A 199 -20.16 15.30 -26.59
C GLU A 199 -19.75 15.56 -25.14
N VAL A 200 -20.09 14.65 -24.22
CA VAL A 200 -19.66 14.69 -22.82
C VAL A 200 -18.58 13.63 -22.61
N LYS A 201 -17.40 14.06 -22.17
CA LYS A 201 -16.25 13.21 -21.90
C LYS A 201 -15.79 13.37 -20.46
N GLY A 202 -15.57 12.25 -19.78
CA GLY A 202 -14.94 12.19 -18.48
C GLY A 202 -13.92 11.06 -18.39
N ARG A 203 -13.56 10.68 -17.16
CA ARG A 203 -12.55 9.64 -16.89
C ARG A 203 -12.94 8.27 -17.43
N LEU A 204 -14.22 7.91 -17.34
CA LEU A 204 -14.68 6.56 -17.68
C LEU A 204 -14.94 6.39 -19.19
N GLY A 205 -15.27 7.47 -19.89
CA GLY A 205 -15.62 7.39 -21.31
C GLY A 205 -16.16 8.68 -21.90
N THR A 206 -16.74 8.55 -23.09
CA THR A 206 -17.34 9.64 -23.86
C THR A 206 -18.74 9.23 -24.29
N GLN A 207 -19.69 10.14 -24.25
CA GLN A 207 -21.04 9.92 -24.74
C GLN A 207 -21.59 11.13 -25.47
N ILE A 208 -22.42 10.87 -26.48
CA ILE A 208 -23.15 11.89 -27.22
C ILE A 208 -24.55 12.03 -26.63
N ILE A 209 -24.97 13.27 -26.40
CA ILE A 209 -26.30 13.59 -25.87
C ILE A 209 -26.98 14.56 -26.82
N GLU A 210 -28.24 14.31 -27.13
CA GLU A 210 -29.08 15.17 -27.93
C GLU A 210 -30.01 15.97 -27.02
N ILE A 211 -29.98 17.29 -27.18
CA ILE A 211 -30.78 18.26 -26.45
C ILE A 211 -31.73 18.92 -27.46
N ASP A 212 -33.02 18.88 -27.17
CA ASP A 212 -34.04 19.46 -28.03
C ASP A 212 -34.10 20.99 -27.87
N LYS A 213 -34.65 21.66 -28.88
CA LYS A 213 -34.94 23.11 -28.80
C LYS A 213 -35.90 23.38 -27.62
N ASP A 214 -35.62 24.43 -26.86
CA ASP A 214 -36.41 24.87 -25.70
C ASP A 214 -36.50 23.82 -24.56
N GLU A 215 -35.62 22.81 -24.56
CA GLU A 215 -35.57 21.81 -23.50
C GLU A 215 -35.21 22.45 -22.15
N ASN A 216 -35.90 22.06 -21.07
CA ASN A 216 -35.68 22.65 -19.76
C ASN A 216 -34.35 22.18 -19.14
N LEU A 217 -33.76 23.01 -18.28
CA LEU A 217 -32.47 22.71 -17.64
C LEU A 217 -32.51 21.41 -16.82
N SER A 218 -33.66 21.08 -16.22
CA SER A 218 -33.83 19.85 -15.44
C SER A 218 -33.78 18.58 -16.31
N SER A 219 -34.31 18.62 -17.54
CA SER A 219 -34.24 17.50 -18.48
C SER A 219 -32.84 17.35 -19.03
N ILE A 220 -32.13 18.45 -19.30
CA ILE A 220 -30.71 18.42 -19.65
C ILE A 220 -29.89 17.75 -18.53
N VAL A 221 -30.15 18.12 -17.26
CA VAL A 221 -29.51 17.46 -16.10
C VAL A 221 -29.83 15.97 -16.06
N ALA A 222 -31.08 15.57 -16.27
CA ALA A 222 -31.48 14.17 -16.30
C ALA A 222 -30.78 13.39 -17.41
N LYS A 223 -30.76 13.91 -18.64
CA LYS A 223 -30.07 13.28 -19.79
C LYS A 223 -28.58 13.07 -19.55
N ILE A 224 -27.91 14.00 -18.86
CA ILE A 224 -26.50 13.85 -18.49
C ILE A 224 -26.34 12.81 -17.37
N ASN A 225 -27.23 12.83 -16.37
CA ASN A 225 -27.17 11.91 -15.25
C ASN A 225 -27.46 10.45 -15.63
N ASP A 226 -28.28 10.23 -16.66
CA ASP A 226 -28.54 8.90 -17.22
C ASP A 226 -27.27 8.24 -17.78
N VAL A 227 -26.27 9.04 -18.19
CA VAL A 227 -25.00 8.55 -18.75
C VAL A 227 -23.82 8.72 -17.80
N THR A 228 -24.05 9.06 -16.53
CA THR A 228 -23.00 9.23 -15.53
C THR A 228 -22.19 7.96 -15.30
N ALA A 229 -22.84 6.79 -15.29
CA ALA A 229 -22.14 5.50 -15.14
C ALA A 229 -21.14 5.21 -16.27
N LEU A 230 -21.37 5.76 -17.47
CA LEU A 230 -20.52 5.54 -18.64
C LEU A 230 -19.43 6.61 -18.80
N THR A 231 -19.74 7.86 -18.43
CA THR A 231 -18.83 9.00 -18.63
C THR A 231 -18.02 9.35 -17.39
N GLY A 232 -18.55 9.05 -16.19
CA GLY A 232 -18.02 9.53 -14.92
C GLY A 232 -18.36 11.00 -14.64
N VAL A 233 -19.28 11.61 -15.41
CA VAL A 233 -19.70 13.00 -15.28
C VAL A 233 -21.17 13.04 -14.85
N TYR A 234 -21.50 13.82 -13.83
CA TYR A 234 -22.87 14.12 -13.45
C TYR A 234 -23.15 15.61 -13.52
N ALA A 235 -24.39 15.95 -13.79
CA ALA A 235 -24.90 17.31 -13.81
C ALA A 235 -25.68 17.61 -12.53
N SER A 236 -25.53 18.84 -12.05
CA SER A 236 -26.35 19.37 -10.97
C SER A 236 -26.79 20.77 -11.32
N GLN A 237 -28.04 21.09 -10.99
CA GLN A 237 -28.54 22.45 -11.14
C GLN A 237 -28.09 23.28 -9.94
N ALA A 238 -27.23 24.27 -10.18
CA ALA A 238 -26.81 25.26 -9.21
C ALA A 238 -27.73 26.50 -9.25
N GLY A 239 -28.00 27.08 -8.08
CA GLY A 239 -28.77 28.33 -7.94
C GLY A 239 -30.29 28.16 -7.84
N GLY A 240 -30.97 29.19 -7.29
CA GLY A 240 -32.44 29.26 -7.26
C GLY A 240 -33.05 29.58 -8.64
N ALA A 241 -34.38 29.66 -8.73
CA ALA A 241 -35.10 29.82 -10.01
C ALA A 241 -34.64 30.99 -10.90
N ALA A 242 -34.05 32.05 -10.34
CA ALA A 242 -33.55 33.23 -11.07
C ALA A 242 -32.06 33.16 -11.47
N SER A 243 -31.34 32.11 -11.07
CA SER A 243 -29.91 31.91 -11.36
C SER A 243 -29.60 30.43 -11.63
N ALA A 244 -30.59 29.72 -12.16
CA ALA A 244 -30.46 28.30 -12.49
C ALA A 244 -29.37 28.11 -13.55
N ALA A 245 -28.29 27.44 -13.15
CA ALA A 245 -27.23 27.02 -14.04
C ALA A 245 -27.05 25.51 -13.92
N VAL A 246 -26.74 24.85 -15.02
CA VAL A 246 -26.28 23.47 -15.03
C VAL A 246 -24.77 23.50 -14.86
N ASP A 247 -24.31 22.93 -13.77
CA ASP A 247 -22.90 22.67 -13.50
C ASP A 247 -22.62 21.19 -13.70
N LEU A 248 -21.46 20.86 -14.24
CA LEU A 248 -21.02 19.49 -14.44
C LEU A 248 -19.86 19.17 -13.51
N TYR A 249 -19.87 17.95 -12.99
CA TYR A 249 -18.94 17.47 -11.98
C TYR A 249 -18.42 16.08 -12.38
N SER A 250 -17.13 15.81 -12.12
CA SER A 250 -16.65 14.43 -12.11
C SER A 250 -17.20 13.68 -10.90
N SER A 251 -17.40 12.36 -11.03
CA SER A 251 -17.80 11.51 -9.92
C SER A 251 -16.69 11.38 -8.86
N GLY A 252 -15.43 11.34 -9.30
CA GLY A 252 -14.25 11.27 -8.44
C GLY A 252 -13.63 12.63 -8.12
N TYR A 253 -12.62 12.59 -7.25
CA TYR A 253 -11.75 13.70 -6.87
C TYR A 253 -10.35 13.52 -7.48
N GLY A 254 -9.64 14.61 -7.72
CA GLY A 254 -8.21 14.58 -8.11
C GLY A 254 -7.93 15.00 -9.54
N SER A 255 -6.64 15.09 -9.89
CA SER A 255 -6.16 15.56 -11.19
C SER A 255 -6.39 14.56 -12.33
N ALA A 256 -6.57 13.27 -12.01
CA ALA A 256 -6.98 12.25 -12.96
C ALA A 256 -8.43 12.42 -13.45
N GLU A 257 -9.24 13.17 -12.70
CA GLU A 257 -10.63 13.45 -13.03
C GLU A 257 -10.75 14.68 -13.92
N PHE A 258 -11.60 14.61 -14.92
CA PHE A 258 -11.86 15.73 -15.80
C PHE A 258 -13.29 15.70 -16.35
N VAL A 259 -13.79 16.88 -16.70
CA VAL A 259 -15.04 17.06 -17.41
C VAL A 259 -14.75 17.89 -18.65
N LYS A 260 -15.00 17.30 -19.81
CA LYS A 260 -14.93 17.99 -21.09
C LYS A 260 -16.28 17.87 -21.78
N VAL A 261 -16.84 18.99 -22.20
CA VAL A 261 -18.02 19.05 -23.04
C VAL A 261 -17.72 19.86 -24.28
N SER A 262 -18.06 19.29 -25.44
CA SER A 262 -17.94 19.94 -26.74
C SER A 262 -19.31 19.93 -27.42
N VAL A 263 -19.64 20.97 -28.17
CA VAL A 263 -20.88 21.03 -28.95
C VAL A 263 -20.56 20.56 -30.37
N ILE A 264 -21.13 19.44 -30.79
CA ILE A 264 -20.92 18.89 -32.13
C ILE A 264 -21.70 19.71 -33.16
N THR A 265 -22.97 19.96 -32.87
CA THR A 265 -23.90 20.75 -33.70
C THR A 265 -24.92 21.46 -32.84
N GLY A 266 -25.37 22.65 -33.22
CA GLY A 266 -26.47 23.37 -32.55
C GLY A 266 -26.01 24.63 -31.80
N ASP A 267 -26.60 24.86 -30.64
CA ASP A 267 -26.46 26.09 -29.84
C ASP A 267 -25.17 26.10 -29.02
N THR A 268 -24.21 26.94 -29.40
CA THR A 268 -22.96 27.19 -28.66
C THR A 268 -23.03 28.42 -27.75
N THR A 269 -24.16 29.13 -27.74
CA THR A 269 -24.35 30.36 -26.98
C THR A 269 -24.93 30.04 -25.59
N ASN A 270 -25.99 29.23 -25.54
CA ASN A 270 -26.63 28.85 -24.26
C ASN A 270 -26.03 27.58 -23.67
N LEU A 271 -25.47 26.69 -24.50
CA LEU A 271 -24.72 25.50 -24.08
C LEU A 271 -23.24 25.71 -24.36
N LYS A 272 -22.44 25.80 -23.31
CA LYS A 272 -21.02 26.17 -23.41
C LYS A 272 -20.14 24.95 -23.53
N GLU A 273 -19.13 25.05 -24.38
CA GLU A 273 -18.02 24.12 -24.37
C GLU A 273 -17.12 24.39 -23.18
N LEU A 274 -16.77 23.34 -22.44
CA LEU A 274 -16.01 23.43 -21.20
C LEU A 274 -14.96 22.34 -21.16
N ASN A 275 -13.80 22.65 -20.60
CA ASN A 275 -12.77 21.68 -20.28
C ASN A 275 -12.18 22.03 -18.92
N LYS A 276 -12.44 21.18 -17.94
CA LYS A 276 -12.00 21.35 -16.56
C LYS A 276 -11.43 20.05 -16.04
N VAL A 277 -10.36 20.17 -15.26
CA VAL A 277 -9.70 19.07 -14.56
C VAL A 277 -9.89 19.27 -13.06
N GLY A 278 -9.92 18.18 -12.31
CA GLY A 278 -9.88 18.22 -10.86
C GLY A 278 -8.47 18.54 -10.36
N VAL A 279 -8.32 18.60 -9.04
CA VAL A 279 -7.05 18.91 -8.39
C VAL A 279 -6.87 17.94 -7.22
N ASP A 280 -5.67 17.39 -7.07
CA ASP A 280 -5.33 16.52 -5.95
C ASP A 280 -5.19 17.31 -4.65
N ALA A 281 -5.40 16.64 -3.53
CA ALA A 281 -5.11 17.24 -2.23
C ALA A 281 -3.60 17.54 -2.10
N SER A 282 -3.25 18.64 -1.45
CA SER A 282 -1.88 18.89 -1.01
C SER A 282 -1.79 18.61 0.48
N VAL A 283 -1.03 17.58 0.86
CA VAL A 283 -0.93 17.14 2.25
C VAL A 283 0.52 17.11 2.69
N THR A 284 0.78 17.56 3.92
CA THR A 284 2.06 17.38 4.59
C THR A 284 1.88 16.45 5.78
N VAL A 285 2.78 15.47 5.90
CA VAL A 285 2.83 14.51 6.99
C VAL A 285 4.14 14.72 7.73
N ASN A 286 4.04 15.03 9.03
CA ASN A 286 5.18 15.42 9.87
C ASN A 286 6.01 16.58 9.28
N GLY A 287 5.34 17.50 8.58
CA GLY A 287 5.98 18.67 7.94
C GLY A 287 6.64 18.39 6.59
N ALA A 288 6.67 17.14 6.13
CA ALA A 288 7.15 16.79 4.79
C ALA A 288 5.99 16.56 3.83
N ALA A 289 6.17 16.91 2.55
CA ALA A 289 5.14 16.69 1.53
C ALA A 289 4.87 15.19 1.35
N ALA A 290 3.60 14.81 1.36
CA ALA A 290 3.13 13.48 1.00
C ALA A 290 2.63 13.48 -0.45
N SER A 291 2.63 12.31 -1.09
CA SER A 291 2.00 12.14 -2.41
C SER A 291 0.50 11.96 -2.21
N ALA A 292 -0.31 12.60 -3.03
CA ALA A 292 -1.76 12.40 -3.01
C ALA A 292 -2.29 12.17 -4.42
N ASP A 293 -3.28 11.29 -4.53
CA ASP A 293 -4.09 11.05 -5.72
C ASP A 293 -5.55 11.24 -5.30
N GLY A 294 -6.16 12.35 -5.72
CA GLY A 294 -7.43 12.82 -5.16
C GLY A 294 -7.38 12.93 -3.63
N ASN A 295 -8.16 12.09 -2.96
CA ASN A 295 -8.26 12.02 -1.49
C ASN A 295 -7.37 10.93 -0.87
N GLU A 296 -6.72 10.09 -1.67
CA GLU A 296 -5.81 9.07 -1.15
C GLU A 296 -4.41 9.66 -0.99
N VAL A 297 -3.86 9.53 0.20
CA VAL A 297 -2.55 10.07 0.57
C VAL A 297 -1.60 8.93 0.86
N LEU A 298 -0.45 8.95 0.19
CA LEU A 298 0.66 8.04 0.42
C LEU A 298 1.84 8.80 1.01
N TYR A 299 2.38 8.28 2.12
CA TYR A 299 3.55 8.82 2.77
C TYR A 299 4.61 7.73 2.96
N SER A 300 5.82 8.01 2.49
CA SER A 300 6.98 7.12 2.57
C SER A 300 8.21 7.92 2.92
N GLN A 301 8.60 7.93 4.20
CA GLN A 301 9.85 8.53 4.67
C GLN A 301 10.36 7.84 5.94
N ASN A 302 11.69 7.81 6.12
CA ASN A 302 12.35 7.32 7.34
C ASN A 302 11.87 5.92 7.78
N GLY A 303 11.62 5.01 6.82
CA GLY A 303 11.14 3.65 7.10
C GLY A 303 9.65 3.53 7.47
N LEU A 304 8.94 4.64 7.59
CA LEU A 304 7.49 4.68 7.74
C LEU A 304 6.83 4.75 6.37
N ASN A 305 6.05 3.73 6.04
CA ASN A 305 5.22 3.68 4.85
C ASN A 305 3.76 3.54 5.28
N LEU A 306 2.92 4.48 4.87
CA LEU A 306 1.50 4.48 5.20
C LEU A 306 0.66 5.07 4.08
N ALA A 307 -0.59 4.66 4.03
CA ALA A 307 -1.63 5.21 3.16
C ALA A 307 -2.89 5.48 3.98
N PHE A 308 -3.62 6.53 3.64
CA PHE A 308 -4.91 6.84 4.22
C PHE A 308 -5.74 7.68 3.26
N THR A 309 -7.06 7.65 3.44
CA THR A 309 -7.99 8.50 2.70
C THR A 309 -8.40 9.67 3.58
N ILE A 310 -8.34 10.89 3.05
CA ILE A 310 -8.90 12.07 3.71
C ILE A 310 -10.37 12.24 3.36
N THR A 311 -11.19 12.62 4.33
CA THR A 311 -12.61 12.92 4.12
C THR A 311 -12.83 14.39 3.78
N GLU A 312 -14.05 14.72 3.36
CA GLU A 312 -14.50 16.10 3.12
C GLU A 312 -14.55 16.97 4.39
N ALA A 313 -14.37 16.38 5.59
CA ALA A 313 -14.31 17.14 6.84
C ALA A 313 -13.01 17.96 6.95
N PHE A 314 -11.95 17.54 6.27
CA PHE A 314 -10.73 18.34 6.20
C PHE A 314 -10.98 19.65 5.44
N THR A 315 -10.54 20.76 6.02
CA THR A 315 -10.48 22.06 5.32
C THR A 315 -9.02 22.50 5.18
N ALA A 316 -8.73 23.38 4.22
CA ALA A 316 -7.38 23.88 4.00
C ALA A 316 -6.81 24.52 5.29
N GLY A 317 -5.61 24.09 5.69
CA GLY A 317 -4.94 24.49 6.92
C GLY A 317 -5.32 23.66 8.16
N THR A 318 -6.25 22.72 8.06
CA THR A 318 -6.60 21.82 9.17
C THR A 318 -5.46 20.84 9.41
N THR A 319 -5.09 20.66 10.68
CA THR A 319 -4.14 19.63 11.09
C THR A 319 -4.82 18.67 12.04
N GLU A 320 -4.78 17.38 11.70
CA GLU A 320 -5.20 16.30 12.59
C GLU A 320 -4.04 15.33 12.83
N THR A 321 -4.19 14.50 13.86
CA THR A 321 -3.14 13.56 14.25
C THR A 321 -3.71 12.17 14.49
N PHE A 322 -2.91 11.16 14.16
CA PHE A 322 -3.12 9.79 14.63
C PHE A 322 -1.78 9.22 15.09
N THR A 323 -1.79 8.16 15.89
CA THR A 323 -0.58 7.54 16.42
C THR A 323 -0.38 6.17 15.79
N VAL A 324 0.81 5.94 15.24
CA VAL A 324 1.25 4.60 14.85
C VAL A 324 1.86 3.96 16.09
N ASP A 325 1.27 2.86 16.55
CA ASP A 325 1.70 2.21 17.77
C ASP A 325 3.08 1.56 17.58
N SER A 326 3.85 1.49 18.67
CA SER A 326 5.13 0.75 18.70
C SER A 326 4.94 -0.78 18.73
N SER A 327 3.70 -1.25 18.68
CA SER A 327 3.33 -2.67 18.67
C SER A 327 2.70 -3.09 17.34
N GLY A 328 2.83 -4.38 17.01
CA GLY A 328 2.35 -4.92 15.73
C GLY A 328 3.41 -4.88 14.63
N GLY A 329 3.07 -5.53 13.51
CA GLY A 329 4.00 -5.82 12.42
C GLY A 329 4.86 -7.08 12.65
N ALA A 330 5.32 -7.67 11.55
CA ALA A 330 6.36 -8.68 11.53
C ALA A 330 7.73 -8.00 11.44
N THR A 331 8.52 -8.12 12.50
CA THR A 331 9.90 -7.58 12.53
C THR A 331 10.90 -8.63 12.09
N PHE A 332 11.73 -8.27 11.11
CA PHE A 332 12.81 -9.07 10.57
C PHE A 332 14.16 -8.44 10.95
N GLN A 333 15.13 -9.28 11.32
CA GLN A 333 16.50 -8.90 11.61
C GLN A 333 17.34 -9.28 10.38
N LEU A 334 17.61 -8.30 9.50
CA LEU A 334 18.23 -8.55 8.19
C LEU A 334 19.73 -8.23 8.15
N GLY A 335 20.31 -7.90 9.30
CA GLY A 335 21.74 -7.62 9.39
C GLY A 335 22.32 -8.10 10.72
N THR A 336 23.57 -7.74 10.95
CA THR A 336 24.36 -8.22 12.09
C THR A 336 24.11 -7.48 13.39
N ASP A 337 23.50 -6.30 13.33
CA ASP A 337 23.31 -5.41 14.47
C ASP A 337 21.83 -5.15 14.76
N ALA A 338 21.47 -4.94 16.02
CA ALA A 338 20.08 -4.73 16.41
C ALA A 338 19.39 -3.52 15.74
N SER A 339 20.16 -2.60 15.16
CA SER A 339 19.64 -1.44 14.41
C SER A 339 19.23 -1.77 12.97
N THR A 340 19.67 -2.89 12.39
CA THR A 340 19.33 -3.28 11.00
C THR A 340 18.07 -4.15 10.96
N ARG A 341 17.03 -3.70 11.66
CA ARG A 341 15.74 -4.37 11.73
C ARG A 341 14.74 -3.65 10.83
N TYR A 342 13.82 -4.41 10.27
CA TYR A 342 12.73 -3.88 9.47
C TYR A 342 11.41 -4.47 9.91
N THR A 343 10.36 -3.66 10.03
CA THR A 343 9.02 -4.12 10.40
C THR A 343 8.05 -3.90 9.26
N LEU A 344 7.42 -4.99 8.82
CA LEU A 344 6.36 -4.98 7.81
C LEU A 344 5.01 -5.25 8.48
N GLY A 345 4.00 -4.46 8.12
CA GLY A 345 2.61 -4.71 8.50
C GLY A 345 1.93 -5.62 7.48
N PHE A 346 1.30 -6.70 7.95
CA PHE A 346 0.37 -7.46 7.13
C PHE A 346 -1.06 -7.13 7.56
N ASP A 347 -1.78 -6.47 6.67
CA ASP A 347 -3.17 -6.11 6.91
C ASP A 347 -4.08 -7.35 6.95
N ASN A 348 -5.24 -7.18 7.57
CA ASN A 348 -6.28 -8.19 7.55
C ASN A 348 -6.96 -8.19 6.17
N LEU A 349 -6.90 -9.32 5.48
CA LEU A 349 -7.48 -9.49 4.15
C LEU A 349 -8.78 -10.29 4.16
N SER A 350 -9.45 -10.38 5.31
CA SER A 350 -10.78 -10.99 5.37
C SER A 350 -11.78 -10.23 4.49
N PRO A 351 -12.78 -10.92 3.90
CA PRO A 351 -13.78 -10.29 3.03
C PRO A 351 -14.51 -9.09 3.66
N ARG A 352 -14.58 -9.03 4.99
CA ARG A 352 -15.20 -7.94 5.75
C ARG A 352 -14.36 -6.66 5.79
N ARG A 353 -13.08 -6.73 5.43
CA ARG A 353 -12.12 -5.62 5.44
C ARG A 353 -11.56 -5.31 4.06
N LEU A 354 -11.80 -6.17 3.07
CA LEU A 354 -11.51 -5.90 1.67
C LEU A 354 -12.61 -5.03 1.08
N GLY A 355 -12.22 -3.83 0.63
CA GLY A 355 -13.12 -2.80 0.14
C GLY A 355 -13.11 -1.56 1.03
N SER A 356 -13.96 -0.60 0.69
CA SER A 356 -14.20 0.57 1.52
C SER A 356 -15.57 1.17 1.18
N LYS A 357 -16.15 1.92 2.12
CA LYS A 357 -17.41 2.64 1.88
C LYS A 357 -17.31 3.62 0.72
N SER A 358 -16.14 4.21 0.54
CA SER A 358 -15.82 5.16 -0.54
C SER A 358 -15.77 4.50 -1.94
N VAL A 359 -15.69 3.16 -2.02
CA VAL A 359 -15.65 2.39 -3.29
C VAL A 359 -16.87 1.46 -3.42
N GLY A 360 -17.97 1.74 -2.71
CA GLY A 360 -19.24 1.00 -2.87
C GLY A 360 -19.45 -0.17 -1.91
N GLY A 361 -18.60 -0.36 -0.89
CA GLY A 361 -18.82 -1.33 0.19
C GLY A 361 -17.67 -2.30 0.42
N PHE A 362 -17.94 -3.38 1.13
CA PHE A 362 -16.98 -4.45 1.40
C PHE A 362 -17.32 -5.71 0.59
N LEU A 363 -16.31 -6.54 0.32
CA LEU A 363 -16.50 -7.79 -0.43
C LEU A 363 -17.53 -8.72 0.23
N ALA A 364 -17.62 -8.69 1.56
CA ALA A 364 -18.63 -9.45 2.30
C ALA A 364 -20.08 -9.05 1.97
N ASP A 365 -20.32 -7.84 1.46
CA ASP A 365 -21.66 -7.35 1.11
C ASP A 365 -22.19 -7.99 -0.18
N LEU A 366 -21.31 -8.59 -0.99
CA LEU A 366 -21.67 -9.37 -2.19
C LEU A 366 -22.16 -10.78 -1.87
N LYS A 367 -22.06 -11.23 -0.61
CA LYS A 367 -22.52 -12.56 -0.21
C LYS A 367 -24.04 -12.67 -0.33
N GLY A 368 -24.57 -13.85 -0.66
CA GLY A 368 -25.99 -14.12 -0.74
C GLY A 368 -26.78 -13.59 0.48
N GLY A 369 -27.76 -12.72 0.22
CA GLY A 369 -28.55 -12.03 1.25
C GLY A 369 -28.00 -10.68 1.72
N GLY A 370 -26.85 -10.24 1.21
CA GLY A 370 -26.29 -8.91 1.41
C GLY A 370 -26.95 -7.81 0.57
N ALA A 371 -26.63 -6.56 0.88
CA ALA A 371 -27.18 -5.38 0.20
C ALA A 371 -26.78 -5.30 -1.28
N ALA A 372 -25.62 -5.86 -1.64
CA ALA A 372 -25.07 -5.90 -3.00
C ALA A 372 -25.06 -7.33 -3.57
N ALA A 373 -25.96 -8.20 -3.10
CA ALA A 373 -26.14 -9.51 -3.72
C ALA A 373 -26.67 -9.33 -5.15
N LEU A 374 -26.20 -10.17 -6.08
CA LEU A 374 -26.57 -10.10 -7.51
C LEU A 374 -28.08 -10.22 -7.76
N ALA A 375 -28.83 -10.76 -6.81
CA ALA A 375 -30.29 -10.84 -6.89
C ALA A 375 -30.98 -9.48 -6.65
N ASN A 376 -30.32 -8.54 -5.96
CA ASN A 376 -30.84 -7.23 -5.58
C ASN A 376 -30.23 -6.10 -6.44
N ASP A 377 -28.97 -6.24 -6.85
CA ASP A 377 -28.22 -5.25 -7.63
C ASP A 377 -27.23 -5.98 -8.60
N PRO A 378 -27.69 -6.38 -9.81
CA PRO A 378 -26.92 -7.22 -10.74
C PRO A 378 -25.83 -6.51 -11.56
#